data_AF-A0A016THY7-F1
#
_entry.id   AF-A0A016THY7-F1
#
_cell.length_a   1.000
_cell.length_b   1.000
_cell.length_c   1.000
_cell.angle_alpha   90.00
_cell.angle_beta   90.00
_cell.angle_gamma   90.00
#
_symmetry.space_group_name_H-M   'P 1'
#
loop_
_entity.id
_entity.type
_entity.pdbx_description
1 polymer ?
#
loop_
_entity_poly.entity_id
_entity_poly.type
_entity_poly.pdbx_seq_one_letter_code
_entity_poly.pdbx_strand_id
1 'polypeptide(L)'
;MRPRKFNYFGLYSENMQGFAVFSTANLLITKGVICCGHVVIALNRFTAFYLPFKQEKIWTKSVVLASILSLWGMFVVASLSVIIIYRDSPKLIRLENGILQMYFGPITTYDSYQCRITYVFTVVVCSICYLSSYHKARKSEQRNAKLEQRLFICAAASSFPFCIEVLRSTLESLSFENKGDLYIWMAEFWYYEMEITATVSVWLQLLINKNVRILILRDILGSEGCPGTSTVTNRVSTY
;
A
#
# COMPACT_ATOMS: atom_id res chain seq x y z
N MET A 1 -2.80 -11.42 5.74
CA MET A 1 -3.09 -12.86 5.92
C MET A 1 -2.69 -13.58 4.64
N ARG A 2 -1.81 -14.59 4.73
CA ARG A 2 -1.28 -15.35 3.57
C ARG A 2 -2.34 -16.34 3.10
N PRO A 3 -2.91 -16.23 1.88
CA PRO A 3 -3.81 -17.23 1.37
C PRO A 3 -2.99 -18.25 0.57
N ARG A 4 -2.37 -19.25 1.21
CA ARG A 4 -1.89 -20.42 0.42
C ARG A 4 -1.55 -21.69 1.18
N LYS A 5 -1.18 -21.64 2.46
CA LYS A 5 -0.80 -22.86 3.20
C LYS A 5 -1.19 -22.79 4.66
N PHE A 6 -2.49 -22.85 4.91
CA PHE A 6 -3.02 -22.97 6.25
C PHE A 6 -3.08 -24.45 6.65
N ASN A 7 -1.93 -25.09 6.94
CA ASN A 7 -1.96 -26.34 7.70
C ASN A 7 -0.62 -26.93 8.16
N TYR A 8 0.49 -26.18 8.20
CA TYR A 8 1.74 -26.75 8.73
C TYR A 8 1.61 -27.29 10.17
N PHE A 9 0.60 -26.81 10.93
CA PHE A 9 0.31 -27.21 12.31
C PHE A 9 -1.10 -27.78 12.55
N GLY A 10 -1.89 -28.11 11.51
CA GLY A 10 -3.25 -28.62 11.73
C GLY A 10 -4.28 -27.60 12.23
N LEU A 11 -3.93 -26.30 12.28
CA LEU A 11 -4.73 -25.25 12.93
C LEU A 11 -5.96 -24.79 12.16
N TYR A 12 -6.13 -25.19 10.91
CA TYR A 12 -7.20 -24.69 10.05
C TYR A 12 -7.98 -25.85 9.40
N SER A 13 -9.29 -25.67 9.25
CA SER A 13 -10.19 -26.67 8.69
C SER A 13 -11.17 -26.04 7.68
N GLU A 14 -11.77 -26.89 6.85
CA GLU A 14 -12.76 -26.48 5.84
C GLU A 14 -14.00 -25.84 6.47
N ASN A 15 -14.30 -26.18 7.73
CA ASN A 15 -15.45 -25.66 8.47
C ASN A 15 -15.28 -24.22 8.98
N MET A 16 -14.13 -23.56 8.72
CA MET A 16 -13.84 -22.21 9.19
C MET A 16 -14.39 -21.11 8.26
N GLN A 17 -15.69 -21.14 7.96
CA GLN A 17 -16.33 -20.18 7.05
C GLN A 17 -16.13 -18.72 7.48
N GLY A 18 -16.30 -18.41 8.76
CA GLY A 18 -16.12 -17.04 9.28
C GLY A 18 -14.69 -16.51 9.07
N PHE A 19 -13.69 -17.38 9.23
CA PHE A 19 -12.30 -17.03 8.96
C PHE A 19 -12.04 -16.81 7.47
N ALA A 20 -12.68 -17.60 6.60
CA ALA A 20 -12.58 -17.43 5.16
C ALA A 20 -13.15 -16.08 4.71
N VAL A 21 -14.34 -15.73 5.19
CA VAL A 21 -14.99 -14.44 4.93
C VAL A 21 -14.16 -13.27 5.45
N PHE A 22 -13.68 -13.35 6.70
CA PHE A 22 -12.83 -12.33 7.31
C PHE A 22 -11.55 -12.11 6.51
N SER A 23 -10.87 -13.19 6.12
CA SER A 23 -9.62 -13.13 5.38
C SER A 23 -9.80 -12.48 4.01
N THR A 24 -10.89 -12.81 3.31
CA THR A 24 -11.24 -12.20 2.02
C THR A 24 -11.56 -10.72 2.15
N ALA A 25 -12.37 -10.33 3.14
CA ALA A 25 -12.69 -8.93 3.40
C ALA A 25 -11.43 -8.13 3.76
N ASN A 26 -10.58 -8.68 4.64
CA ASN A 26 -9.32 -8.05 5.03
C ASN A 26 -8.36 -7.89 3.83
N LEU A 27 -8.31 -8.89 2.94
CA LEU A 27 -7.50 -8.81 1.72
C LEU A 27 -7.97 -7.65 0.82
N LEU A 28 -9.28 -7.53 0.58
CA LEU A 28 -9.86 -6.43 -0.20
C LEU A 28 -9.54 -5.05 0.40
N ILE A 29 -9.75 -4.91 1.71
CA ILE A 29 -9.44 -3.66 2.42
C ILE A 29 -7.96 -3.32 2.27
N THR A 30 -7.07 -4.30 2.48
CA THR A 30 -5.62 -4.09 2.44
C THR A 30 -5.16 -3.61 1.07
N LYS A 31 -5.65 -4.21 -0.02
CA LYS A 31 -5.34 -3.77 -1.39
C LYS A 31 -5.74 -2.31 -1.62
N GLY A 32 -6.96 -1.94 -1.20
CA GLY A 32 -7.46 -0.56 -1.33
C GLY A 32 -6.68 0.45 -0.51
N VAL A 33 -6.36 0.12 0.74
CA VAL A 33 -5.61 0.98 1.67
C VAL A 33 -4.24 1.37 1.12
N ILE A 34 -3.52 0.43 0.50
CA ILE A 34 -2.20 0.68 -0.09
C ILE A 34 -2.29 1.71 -1.23
N CYS A 35 -3.32 1.60 -2.07
CA CYS A 35 -3.61 2.54 -3.16
C CYS A 35 -3.94 3.94 -2.62
N CYS A 36 -4.80 4.03 -1.61
CA CYS A 36 -5.17 5.28 -0.96
C CYS A 36 -3.97 6.03 -0.39
N GLY A 37 -3.07 5.30 0.29
CA GLY A 37 -1.84 5.89 0.83
C GLY A 37 -1.00 6.55 -0.27
N HIS A 38 -0.86 5.88 -1.42
CA HIS A 38 -0.11 6.42 -2.55
C HIS A 38 -0.76 7.65 -3.17
N VAL A 39 -2.09 7.67 -3.32
CA VAL A 39 -2.80 8.86 -3.82
C VAL A 39 -2.59 10.06 -2.88
N VAL A 40 -2.71 9.85 -1.57
CA VAL A 40 -2.49 10.92 -0.57
C VAL A 40 -1.04 11.44 -0.64
N ILE A 41 -0.06 10.55 -0.77
CA ILE A 41 1.36 10.94 -0.93
C ILE A 41 1.55 11.74 -2.22
N ALA A 42 0.98 11.29 -3.34
CA ALA A 42 1.10 11.97 -4.63
C ALA A 42 0.50 13.38 -4.59
N LEU A 43 -0.68 13.54 -3.99
CA LEU A 43 -1.35 14.84 -3.81
C LEU A 43 -0.57 15.76 -2.87
N ASN A 44 -0.01 15.22 -1.78
CA ASN A 44 0.84 15.99 -0.86
C ASN A 44 2.07 16.53 -1.58
N ARG A 45 2.74 15.71 -2.40
CA ARG A 45 3.91 16.11 -3.19
C ARG A 45 3.55 17.12 -4.26
N PHE A 46 2.46 16.91 -4.97
CA PHE A 46 1.96 17.88 -5.94
C PHE A 46 1.73 19.25 -5.28
N THR A 47 1.11 19.28 -4.11
CA THR A 47 0.88 20.51 -3.35
C THR A 47 2.19 21.16 -2.92
N ALA A 48 3.20 20.38 -2.54
CA ALA A 48 4.53 20.89 -2.17
C ALA A 48 5.18 21.70 -3.31
N PHE A 49 5.15 21.16 -4.53
CA PHE A 49 5.78 21.80 -5.68
C PHE A 49 4.98 22.99 -6.23
N TYR A 50 3.65 22.94 -6.18
CA TYR A 50 2.80 24.00 -6.76
C TYR A 50 2.43 25.10 -5.77
N LEU A 51 2.26 24.76 -4.49
CA LEU A 51 1.80 25.67 -3.43
C LEU A 51 2.63 25.49 -2.15
N PRO A 52 3.97 25.67 -2.20
CA PRO A 52 4.87 25.39 -1.08
C PRO A 52 4.48 26.14 0.21
N PHE A 53 4.12 27.43 0.09
CA PHE A 53 3.74 28.27 1.24
C PHE A 53 2.39 27.91 1.86
N LYS A 54 1.53 27.19 1.15
CA LYS A 54 0.24 26.71 1.65
C LYS A 54 0.28 25.24 2.05
N GLN A 55 1.33 24.50 1.68
CA GLN A 55 1.43 23.07 1.90
C GLN A 55 1.27 22.70 3.38
N GLU A 56 2.01 23.36 4.27
CA GLU A 56 1.94 23.07 5.73
C GLU A 56 0.57 23.40 6.33
N LYS A 57 -0.13 24.41 5.78
CA LYS A 57 -1.47 24.79 6.22
C LYS A 57 -2.54 23.81 5.71
N ILE A 58 -2.37 23.26 4.52
CA ILE A 58 -3.29 22.30 3.91
C ILE A 58 -3.09 20.91 4.53
N TRP A 59 -1.84 20.45 4.58
CA TRP A 59 -1.47 19.10 5.01
C TRP A 59 -1.08 19.06 6.49
N THR A 60 -1.99 19.55 7.35
CA THR A 60 -1.82 19.38 8.80
C THR A 60 -1.94 17.91 9.19
N LYS A 61 -1.40 17.54 10.36
CA LYS A 61 -1.48 16.16 10.88
C LYS A 61 -2.92 15.64 10.92
N SER A 62 -3.87 16.48 11.35
CA SER A 62 -5.29 16.15 11.42
C SER A 62 -5.90 15.92 10.04
N VAL A 63 -5.54 16.73 9.04
CA VAL A 63 -6.02 16.55 7.66
C VAL A 63 -5.46 15.26 7.07
N VAL A 64 -4.17 14.98 7.23
CA VAL A 64 -3.55 13.73 6.76
C VAL A 64 -4.25 12.53 7.39
N LEU A 65 -4.44 12.55 8.71
CA LEU A 65 -5.12 11.47 9.43
C LEU A 65 -6.57 11.30 8.97
N ALA A 66 -7.31 12.40 8.84
CA ALA A 66 -8.69 12.38 8.37
C ALA A 66 -8.81 11.86 6.93
N SER A 67 -7.89 12.25 6.03
CA SER A 67 -7.85 11.74 4.65
C SER A 67 -7.56 10.24 4.60
N ILE A 68 -6.65 9.75 5.43
CA ILE A 68 -6.34 8.32 5.50
C ILE A 68 -7.56 7.55 6.04
N LEU A 69 -8.13 7.99 7.17
CA LEU A 69 -9.28 7.32 7.80
C LEU A 69 -10.52 7.33 6.91
N SER A 70 -10.80 8.43 6.21
CA SER A 70 -11.95 8.51 5.30
C SER A 70 -11.79 7.55 4.13
N LEU A 71 -10.60 7.50 3.53
CA LEU A 71 -10.28 6.57 2.45
C LEU A 71 -10.35 5.11 2.91
N TRP A 72 -9.86 4.80 4.11
CA TRP A 72 -9.97 3.46 4.68
C TRP A 72 -11.43 3.07 4.93
N GLY A 73 -12.22 3.99 5.49
CA GLY A 73 -13.64 3.80 5.73
C GLY A 73 -14.41 3.44 4.46
N MET A 74 -14.09 4.07 3.33
CA MET A 74 -14.68 3.72 2.02
C MET A 74 -14.43 2.25 1.64
N PHE A 75 -13.22 1.73 1.86
CA PHE A 75 -12.89 0.33 1.55
C PHE A 75 -13.48 -0.66 2.56
N VAL A 76 -13.60 -0.27 3.84
CA VAL A 76 -14.35 -1.05 4.83
C VAL A 76 -15.81 -1.17 4.38
N VAL A 77 -16.45 -0.07 3.98
CA VAL A 77 -17.82 -0.09 3.47
C VAL A 77 -17.94 -0.93 2.20
N ALA A 78 -17.02 -0.78 1.25
CA ALA A 78 -17.02 -1.60 0.03
C ALA A 78 -16.89 -3.11 0.34
N SER A 79 -16.09 -3.47 1.35
CA SER A 79 -15.92 -4.86 1.79
C SER A 79 -17.15 -5.46 2.49
N LEU A 80 -18.14 -4.65 2.90
CA LEU A 80 -19.39 -5.16 3.48
C LEU A 80 -20.16 -6.05 2.49
N SER A 81 -19.98 -5.83 1.18
CA SER A 81 -20.52 -6.71 0.14
C SER A 81 -20.07 -8.17 0.32
N VAL A 82 -18.84 -8.40 0.79
CA VAL A 82 -18.31 -9.74 1.08
C VAL A 82 -19.07 -10.41 2.21
N ILE A 83 -19.43 -9.63 3.24
CA ILE A 83 -20.07 -10.13 4.46
C ILE A 83 -21.57 -10.34 4.26
N ILE A 84 -22.22 -9.46 3.48
CA ILE A 84 -23.68 -9.42 3.32
C ILE A 84 -24.13 -10.21 2.08
N ILE A 85 -23.49 -9.99 0.93
CA ILE A 85 -23.94 -10.53 -0.36
C ILE A 85 -23.22 -11.83 -0.68
N TYR A 86 -21.90 -11.86 -0.49
CA TYR A 86 -21.05 -13.00 -0.89
C TYR A 86 -20.64 -13.89 0.29
N ARG A 87 -21.39 -13.90 1.39
CA ARG A 87 -21.02 -14.59 2.64
C ARG A 87 -20.64 -16.06 2.43
N ASP A 88 -21.34 -16.74 1.54
CA ASP A 88 -21.17 -18.18 1.29
C ASP A 88 -20.19 -18.48 0.14
N SER A 89 -19.57 -17.46 -0.46
CA SER A 89 -18.63 -17.65 -1.57
C SER A 89 -17.21 -18.01 -1.12
N PRO A 90 -16.57 -17.28 -0.17
CA PRO A 90 -15.23 -17.65 0.30
C PRO A 90 -15.27 -18.94 1.12
N LYS A 91 -14.52 -19.95 0.73
CA LYS A 91 -14.40 -21.23 1.45
C LYS A 91 -12.96 -21.70 1.49
N LEU A 92 -12.63 -22.52 2.48
CA LEU A 92 -11.36 -23.23 2.54
C LEU A 92 -11.57 -24.63 1.98
N ILE A 93 -10.82 -24.99 0.94
CA ILE A 93 -10.87 -26.30 0.30
C ILE A 93 -9.55 -27.01 0.54
N ARG A 94 -9.59 -28.26 1.00
CA ARG A 94 -8.40 -29.10 1.14
C ARG A 94 -8.12 -29.82 -0.18
N LEU A 95 -6.93 -29.59 -0.71
CA LEU A 95 -6.43 -30.27 -1.91
C LEU A 95 -5.90 -31.67 -1.56
N GLU A 96 -5.77 -32.53 -2.58
CA GLU A 96 -5.27 -33.91 -2.44
C GLU A 96 -3.86 -34.00 -1.84
N ASN A 97 -3.03 -32.98 -2.07
CA ASN A 97 -1.70 -32.84 -1.47
C ASN A 97 -1.71 -32.38 0.01
N GLY A 98 -2.90 -32.29 0.63
CA GLY A 98 -3.09 -31.89 2.02
C GLY A 98 -3.06 -30.39 2.28
N ILE A 99 -2.86 -29.56 1.25
CA ILE A 99 -2.83 -28.09 1.38
C ILE A 99 -4.25 -27.54 1.47
N LEU A 100 -4.48 -26.64 2.44
CA LEU A 100 -5.72 -25.89 2.54
C LEU A 100 -5.60 -24.58 1.73
N GLN A 101 -6.44 -24.44 0.71
CA GLN A 101 -6.49 -23.28 -0.18
C GLN A 101 -7.77 -22.47 0.03
N MET A 102 -7.68 -21.15 -0.10
CA MET A 102 -8.84 -20.26 -0.11
C MET A 102 -9.45 -20.22 -1.50
N TYR A 103 -10.67 -20.72 -1.62
CA TYR A 103 -11.50 -20.61 -2.81
C TYR A 103 -12.45 -19.42 -2.66
N PHE A 104 -12.38 -18.50 -3.60
CA PHE A 104 -13.12 -17.24 -3.53
C PHE A 104 -14.51 -17.35 -4.22
N GLY A 105 -14.68 -18.22 -5.21
CA GLY A 105 -15.95 -18.38 -5.92
C GLY A 105 -16.38 -17.10 -6.67
N PRO A 106 -17.68 -16.80 -6.79
CA PRO A 106 -18.19 -15.64 -7.55
C PRO A 106 -17.63 -14.27 -7.12
N ILE A 107 -17.10 -14.17 -5.89
CA ILE A 107 -16.49 -12.94 -5.39
C ILE A 107 -15.20 -12.57 -6.13
N THR A 108 -14.54 -13.53 -6.81
CA THR A 108 -13.32 -13.25 -7.60
C THR A 108 -13.58 -12.20 -8.67
N THR A 109 -14.74 -12.27 -9.33
CA THR A 109 -15.13 -11.32 -10.36
C THR A 109 -15.32 -9.93 -9.77
N TYR A 110 -15.99 -9.84 -8.62
CA TYR A 110 -16.18 -8.58 -7.90
C TYR A 110 -14.83 -7.98 -7.44
N ASP A 111 -13.97 -8.79 -6.81
CA ASP A 111 -12.61 -8.40 -6.40
C ASP A 111 -11.79 -7.90 -7.59
N SER A 112 -11.83 -8.62 -8.72
CA SER A 112 -11.09 -8.25 -9.93
C SER A 112 -11.53 -6.89 -10.50
N TYR A 113 -12.84 -6.64 -10.60
CA TYR A 113 -13.36 -5.35 -11.04
C TYR A 113 -13.00 -4.22 -10.08
N GLN A 114 -13.21 -4.41 -8.77
CA GLN A 114 -12.89 -3.41 -7.75
C GLN A 114 -11.39 -3.09 -7.74
N CYS A 115 -10.54 -4.12 -7.81
CA CYS A 115 -9.09 -3.97 -7.91
C CYS A 115 -8.71 -3.17 -9.15
N ARG A 116 -9.23 -3.53 -10.33
CA ARG A 116 -8.91 -2.86 -11.59
C ARG A 116 -9.26 -1.38 -11.55
N ILE A 117 -10.47 -1.03 -11.11
CA ILE A 117 -10.91 0.36 -10.99
C ILE A 117 -9.97 1.12 -10.04
N THR A 118 -9.66 0.52 -8.88
CA THR A 118 -8.81 1.15 -7.86
C THR A 118 -7.38 1.36 -8.36
N TYR A 119 -6.79 0.36 -9.01
CA TYR A 119 -5.43 0.43 -9.54
C TYR A 119 -5.32 1.42 -10.70
N VAL A 120 -6.25 1.39 -11.66
CA VAL A 120 -6.27 2.34 -12.77
C VAL A 120 -6.41 3.77 -12.26
N PHE A 121 -7.36 4.02 -11.34
CA PHE A 121 -7.52 5.33 -10.72
C PHE A 121 -6.22 5.79 -10.04
N THR A 122 -5.60 4.91 -9.27
CA THR A 122 -4.34 5.21 -8.56
C THR A 122 -3.22 5.53 -9.53
N VAL A 123 -3.02 4.72 -10.56
CA VAL A 123 -1.99 4.95 -11.59
C VAL A 123 -2.23 6.29 -12.29
N VAL A 124 -3.46 6.59 -12.70
CA VAL A 124 -3.79 7.85 -13.39
C VAL A 124 -3.51 9.06 -12.49
N VAL A 125 -4.05 9.07 -11.27
CA VAL A 125 -3.89 10.19 -10.34
C VAL A 125 -2.41 10.38 -9.97
N CYS A 126 -1.72 9.31 -9.62
CA CYS A 126 -0.30 9.35 -9.30
C CYS A 126 0.53 9.84 -10.50
N SER A 127 0.27 9.35 -11.71
CA SER A 127 0.98 9.77 -12.92
C SER A 127 0.79 11.26 -13.20
N ILE A 128 -0.43 11.77 -13.11
CA ILE A 128 -0.71 13.21 -13.31
C ILE A 128 0.02 14.05 -12.26
N CYS A 129 -0.09 13.68 -10.99
CA CYS A 129 0.57 14.38 -9.89
C CYS A 129 2.09 14.38 -10.06
N TYR A 130 2.65 13.23 -10.44
CA TYR A 130 4.08 13.07 -10.57
C TYR A 130 4.66 13.75 -11.81
N LEU A 131 4.03 13.63 -12.97
CA LEU A 131 4.44 14.33 -14.19
C LEU A 131 4.40 15.85 -13.99
N SER A 132 3.33 16.35 -13.36
CA SER A 132 3.19 17.78 -13.05
C SER A 132 4.28 18.25 -12.09
N SER A 133 4.53 17.48 -11.02
CA SER A 133 5.60 17.75 -10.05
C SER A 133 6.98 17.77 -10.70
N TYR A 134 7.27 16.80 -11.57
CA TYR A 134 8.53 16.69 -12.30
C TYR A 134 8.76 17.90 -13.22
N HIS A 135 7.73 18.31 -13.97
CA HIS A 135 7.82 19.46 -14.87
C HIS A 135 8.11 20.75 -14.10
N LYS A 136 7.50 20.92 -12.93
CA LYS A 136 7.73 22.07 -12.05
C LYS A 136 9.11 22.02 -11.40
N ALA A 137 9.55 20.86 -10.91
CA ALA A 137 10.84 20.66 -10.26
C ALA A 137 12.01 21.00 -11.20
N ARG A 138 11.92 20.67 -12.49
CA ARG A 138 12.94 21.01 -13.49
C ARG A 138 13.15 22.52 -13.68
N LYS A 139 12.12 23.32 -13.40
CA LYS A 139 12.13 24.79 -13.57
C LYS A 139 12.42 25.55 -12.27
N SER A 140 12.53 24.88 -11.13
CA SER A 140 12.59 25.50 -9.81
C SER A 140 14.02 25.49 -9.23
N GLU A 141 14.55 26.67 -8.89
CA GLU A 141 15.80 26.84 -8.11
C GLU A 141 15.53 26.93 -6.59
N GLN A 142 14.63 26.11 -6.06
CA GLN A 142 14.34 26.13 -4.62
C GLN A 142 15.47 25.51 -3.78
N ARG A 143 15.76 26.13 -2.63
CA ARG A 143 16.79 25.71 -1.65
C ARG A 143 16.69 24.24 -1.21
N ASN A 144 15.50 23.65 -1.24
CA ASN A 144 15.24 22.25 -0.88
C ASN A 144 14.94 21.32 -2.07
N ALA A 145 15.09 21.78 -3.31
CA ALA A 145 14.69 21.04 -4.51
C ALA A 145 15.31 19.64 -4.60
N LYS A 146 16.57 19.46 -4.15
CA LYS A 146 17.24 18.15 -4.14
C LYS A 146 16.59 17.13 -3.18
N LEU A 147 16.10 17.57 -2.02
CA LEU A 147 15.41 16.70 -1.06
C LEU A 147 14.04 16.30 -1.61
N GLU A 148 13.31 17.26 -2.16
CA GLU A 148 11.99 17.02 -2.75
C GLU A 148 12.07 16.14 -3.99
N GLN A 149 13.10 16.30 -4.83
CA GLN A 149 13.35 15.44 -5.98
C GLN A 149 13.63 13.99 -5.58
N ARG A 150 14.38 13.76 -4.50
CA ARG A 150 14.61 12.40 -3.98
C ARG A 150 13.33 11.77 -3.45
N LEU A 151 12.56 12.52 -2.67
CA LEU A 151 11.27 12.06 -2.16
C LEU A 151 10.26 11.80 -3.28
N PHE A 152 10.32 12.60 -4.35
CA PHE A 152 9.56 12.40 -5.57
C PHE A 152 9.94 11.08 -6.27
N ILE A 153 11.23 10.83 -6.51
CA ILE A 153 11.70 9.58 -7.14
C ILE A 153 11.27 8.38 -6.30
N CYS A 154 11.38 8.47 -4.97
CA CYS A 154 10.93 7.42 -4.05
C CYS A 154 9.43 7.12 -4.21
N ALA A 155 8.59 8.17 -4.27
CA ALA A 155 7.15 8.03 -4.37
C ALA A 155 6.70 7.55 -5.78
N ALA A 156 7.42 7.95 -6.82
CA ALA A 156 7.21 7.47 -8.19
C ALA A 156 7.62 5.98 -8.31
N ALA A 157 8.79 5.61 -7.79
CA ALA A 157 9.26 4.23 -7.79
C ALA A 157 8.34 3.31 -6.97
N SER A 158 7.82 3.78 -5.82
CA SER A 158 6.86 3.00 -5.04
C SER A 158 5.49 2.86 -5.72
N SER A 159 5.18 3.70 -6.71
CA SER A 159 3.95 3.59 -7.51
C SER A 159 4.06 2.67 -8.73
N PHE A 160 5.28 2.28 -9.14
CA PHE A 160 5.51 1.39 -10.27
C PHE A 160 4.80 0.03 -10.16
N PRO A 161 4.72 -0.61 -8.97
CA PRO A 161 4.02 -1.89 -8.85
C PRO A 161 2.55 -1.81 -9.24
N PHE A 162 1.87 -0.68 -9.06
CA PHE A 162 0.47 -0.54 -9.49
C PHE A 162 0.30 -0.63 -11.02
N CYS A 163 1.34 -0.34 -11.80
CA CYS A 163 1.28 -0.54 -13.26
C CYS A 163 1.26 -2.04 -13.60
N ILE A 164 2.04 -2.85 -12.87
CA ILE A 164 2.05 -4.31 -13.02
C ILE A 164 0.70 -4.88 -12.56
N GLU A 165 0.12 -4.33 -11.50
CA GLU A 165 -1.24 -4.67 -11.03
C GLU A 165 -2.34 -4.45 -12.06
N VAL A 166 -2.30 -3.31 -12.77
CA VAL A 166 -3.27 -3.01 -13.82
C VAL A 166 -3.14 -4.05 -14.94
N LEU A 167 -1.91 -4.36 -15.37
CA LEU A 167 -1.67 -5.37 -16.40
C LEU A 167 -2.20 -6.73 -15.96
N ARG A 168 -1.88 -7.14 -14.73
CA ARG A 168 -2.31 -8.41 -14.16
C ARG A 168 -3.82 -8.51 -14.01
N SER A 169 -4.49 -7.50 -13.43
CA SER A 169 -5.95 -7.52 -13.27
C SER A 169 -6.69 -7.59 -14.61
N THR A 170 -6.09 -7.02 -15.66
CA THR A 170 -6.57 -7.15 -17.04
C THR A 170 -6.39 -8.58 -17.55
N LEU A 171 -5.20 -9.15 -17.39
CA LEU A 171 -4.89 -10.52 -17.81
C LEU A 171 -5.72 -11.58 -17.05
N GLU A 172 -5.96 -11.40 -15.75
CA GLU A 172 -6.82 -12.29 -14.96
C GLU A 172 -8.25 -12.31 -15.50
N SER A 173 -8.76 -11.15 -15.88
CA SER A 173 -10.12 -11.05 -16.40
C SER A 173 -10.26 -11.69 -17.78
N LEU A 174 -9.23 -11.54 -18.62
CA LEU A 174 -9.14 -12.22 -19.93
C LEU A 174 -8.95 -13.74 -19.76
N SER A 175 -8.17 -14.16 -18.76
CA SER A 175 -7.91 -15.58 -18.50
C SER A 175 -9.08 -16.29 -17.83
N PHE A 176 -9.93 -15.59 -17.08
CA PHE A 176 -11.15 -16.14 -16.48
C PHE A 176 -12.15 -16.60 -17.55
N GLU A 177 -12.23 -15.89 -18.68
CA GLU A 177 -13.06 -16.30 -19.82
C GLU A 177 -12.53 -17.57 -20.51
N ASN A 178 -11.22 -17.83 -20.42
CA ASN A 178 -10.56 -18.91 -21.14
C ASN A 178 -10.23 -20.17 -20.32
N LYS A 179 -10.63 -20.24 -19.03
CA LYS A 179 -10.47 -21.40 -18.12
C LYS A 179 -9.09 -22.12 -18.22
N GLY A 180 -8.01 -21.37 -18.37
CA GLY A 180 -6.68 -21.93 -18.67
C GLY A 180 -5.72 -21.98 -17.47
N ASP A 181 -4.70 -22.84 -17.57
CA ASP A 181 -3.54 -22.96 -16.68
C ASP A 181 -2.84 -21.60 -16.39
N LEU A 182 -3.02 -20.64 -17.30
CA LEU A 182 -2.52 -19.27 -17.18
C LEU A 182 -3.08 -18.56 -15.93
N TYR A 183 -4.34 -18.80 -15.55
CA TYR A 183 -4.92 -18.24 -14.32
C TYR A 183 -4.21 -18.77 -13.07
N ILE A 184 -3.92 -20.07 -13.03
CA ILE A 184 -3.26 -20.73 -11.90
C ILE A 184 -1.84 -20.18 -11.76
N TRP A 185 -1.10 -20.09 -12.87
CA TRP A 185 0.26 -19.54 -12.89
C TRP A 185 0.31 -18.07 -12.47
N MET A 186 -0.60 -17.25 -13.00
CA MET A 186 -0.72 -15.84 -12.62
C MET A 186 -1.06 -15.66 -11.14
N ALA A 187 -1.94 -16.50 -10.59
CA ALA A 187 -2.28 -16.49 -9.18
C ALA A 187 -1.13 -16.93 -8.27
N GLU A 188 -0.15 -17.70 -8.77
CA GLU A 188 1.08 -18.03 -8.03
C GLU A 188 2.07 -16.87 -8.02
N PHE A 189 2.33 -16.31 -9.20
CA PHE A 189 3.26 -15.19 -9.38
C PHE A 189 2.81 -13.94 -8.61
N TRP A 190 1.49 -13.74 -8.57
CA TRP A 190 0.79 -12.70 -7.82
C TRP A 190 1.25 -12.53 -6.37
N TYR A 191 1.48 -13.66 -5.69
CA TYR A 191 1.84 -13.67 -4.28
C TYR A 191 3.18 -12.96 -4.02
N TYR A 192 4.19 -13.34 -4.80
CA TYR A 192 5.53 -12.78 -4.66
C TYR A 192 5.53 -11.28 -5.01
N GLU A 193 4.76 -10.89 -6.02
CA GLU A 193 4.63 -9.50 -6.43
C GLU A 193 4.01 -8.62 -5.33
N MET A 194 2.93 -9.08 -4.68
CA MET A 194 2.28 -8.32 -3.60
C MET A 194 3.17 -8.17 -2.37
N GLU A 195 3.93 -9.21 -2.00
CA GLU A 195 4.89 -9.12 -0.89
C GLU A 195 6.04 -8.16 -1.21
N ILE A 196 6.54 -8.19 -2.44
CA ILE A 196 7.52 -7.22 -2.93
C ILE A 196 6.92 -5.82 -2.86
N THR A 197 5.71 -5.58 -3.37
CA THR A 197 5.06 -4.27 -3.36
C THR A 197 4.86 -3.71 -1.95
N ALA A 198 4.40 -4.55 -1.02
CA ALA A 198 4.18 -4.17 0.37
C ALA A 198 5.49 -3.81 1.09
N THR A 199 6.60 -4.47 0.75
CA THR A 199 7.89 -4.28 1.43
C THR A 199 8.77 -3.22 0.75
N VAL A 200 8.79 -3.16 -0.57
CA VAL A 200 9.59 -2.23 -1.39
C VAL A 200 9.32 -0.79 -1.02
N SER A 201 8.08 -0.44 -0.70
CA SER A 201 7.72 0.92 -0.27
C SER A 201 8.50 1.36 0.98
N VAL A 202 8.70 0.47 1.95
CA VAL A 202 9.48 0.74 3.18
C VAL A 202 10.96 0.83 2.88
N TRP A 203 11.49 -0.10 2.07
CA TRP A 203 12.90 -0.10 1.67
C TRP A 203 13.28 1.12 0.86
N LEU A 204 12.42 1.58 -0.06
CA LEU A 204 12.65 2.80 -0.83
C LEU A 204 12.70 4.04 0.08
N GLN A 205 11.81 4.12 1.07
CA GLN A 205 11.86 5.21 2.05
C GLN A 205 13.15 5.17 2.88
N LEU A 206 13.60 4.00 3.33
CA LEU A 206 14.85 3.83 4.07
C LEU A 206 16.10 4.18 3.24
N LEU A 207 16.14 3.77 1.97
CA LEU A 207 17.30 3.97 1.11
C LEU A 207 17.45 5.43 0.67
N ILE A 208 16.32 6.10 0.36
CA ILE A 208 16.32 7.41 -0.29
C ILE A 208 16.17 8.55 0.73
N ASN A 209 15.40 8.37 1.81
CA ASN A 209 15.20 9.39 2.83
C ASN A 209 16.29 9.33 3.90
N LYS A 210 17.35 10.13 3.69
CA LYS A 210 18.50 10.22 4.61
C LYS A 210 18.08 10.55 6.05
N ASN A 211 17.02 11.33 6.26
CA ASN A 211 16.56 11.71 7.61
C ASN A 211 15.92 10.54 8.34
N VAL A 212 15.05 9.79 7.66
CA VAL A 212 14.43 8.57 8.22
C VAL A 212 15.49 7.51 8.49
N ARG A 213 16.45 7.34 7.58
CA ARG A 213 17.57 6.42 7.77
C ARG A 213 18.40 6.76 9.00
N ILE A 214 18.72 8.03 9.22
CA ILE A 214 19.48 8.47 10.39
C ILE A 214 18.67 8.25 11.68
N LEU A 215 17.38 8.56 11.68
CA LEU A 215 16.49 8.31 12.82
C LEU A 215 16.44 6.83 13.19
N ILE A 216 16.21 5.95 12.22
CA ILE A 216 16.10 4.50 12.45
C ILE A 216 17.45 3.91 12.84
N LEU A 217 18.55 4.32 12.19
CA LEU A 217 19.88 3.89 12.61
C LEU A 217 20.23 4.39 14.00
N ARG A 218 19.80 5.58 14.40
CA ARG A 218 20.01 6.12 15.75
C ARG A 218 19.18 5.36 16.79
N ASP A 219 17.95 4.94 16.49
CA ASP A 219 17.16 4.12 17.41
C ASP A 219 17.71 2.69 17.51
N ILE A 220 18.21 2.12 16.42
CA ILE A 220 18.80 0.77 16.40
C ILE A 220 20.19 0.74 17.06
N LEU A 221 21.03 1.76 16.80
CA LEU A 221 22.39 1.85 17.33
C LEU A 221 22.47 2.61 18.67
N GLY A 222 21.40 3.27 19.10
CA GLY A 222 21.34 4.12 20.28
C GLY A 222 20.73 3.47 21.52
N SER A 223 20.86 2.15 21.66
CA SER A 223 20.63 1.44 22.93
C SER A 223 21.94 0.95 23.58
N GLU A 224 23.11 1.28 23.04
CA GLU A 224 24.38 1.12 23.74
C GLU A 224 24.96 2.49 24.08
N GLY A 225 25.22 2.71 25.36
CA GLY A 225 25.35 4.03 25.96
C GLY A 225 26.55 4.84 25.50
N CYS A 226 26.36 6.17 25.50
CA CYS A 226 27.44 7.10 25.79
C CYS A 226 27.23 7.63 27.21
N PRO A 227 28.06 7.24 28.19
CA PRO A 227 28.13 7.92 29.48
C PRO A 227 28.88 9.24 29.30
N GLY A 228 28.29 10.32 29.81
CA GLY A 228 29.02 11.53 30.17
C GLY A 228 29.12 12.61 29.09
N THR A 229 28.15 13.52 29.07
CA THR A 229 28.47 14.93 29.36
C THR A 229 27.22 15.64 29.87
N SER A 230 27.11 15.66 31.19
CA SER A 230 26.16 16.49 31.92
C SER A 230 26.51 17.97 31.75
N THR A 231 25.46 18.77 31.57
CA THR A 231 25.28 20.17 32.03
C THR A 231 26.19 21.26 31.45
N VAL A 232 25.57 22.30 30.88
CA VAL A 232 25.61 23.69 31.42
C VAL A 232 24.49 24.55 30.76
N THR A 233 23.48 24.83 31.60
CA THR A 233 22.64 26.04 31.73
C THR A 233 21.71 26.56 30.62
N ASN A 234 20.41 26.47 30.93
CA ASN A 234 19.35 27.49 30.83
C ASN A 234 19.80 28.91 30.42
N ARG A 235 19.12 29.48 29.41
CA ARG A 235 18.47 30.80 29.52
C ARG A 235 17.32 30.96 28.52
N VAL A 236 16.16 31.25 29.09
CA VAL A 236 14.97 31.87 28.49
C VAL A 236 15.29 33.32 28.09
N SER A 237 14.80 33.78 26.93
CA SER A 237 14.47 35.19 26.59
C SER A 237 14.00 35.22 25.12
N THR A 238 12.70 35.34 24.82
CA THR A 238 12.03 36.57 24.31
C THR A 238 12.88 37.37 23.31
N TYR A 239 12.54 37.34 22.01
CA TYR A 239 11.63 38.25 21.28
C TYR A 239 11.25 37.61 19.94
#